data_AF-A0A811ZV83-F1
#
_entry.id   AF-A0A811ZV83-F1
#
_cell.length_a   1.000
_cell.length_b   1.000
_cell.length_c   1.000
_cell.angle_alpha   90.00
_cell.angle_beta   90.00
_cell.angle_gamma   90.00
#
_symmetry.space_group_name_H-M   'P 1'
#
loop_
_entity.id
_entity.type
_entity.pdbx_description
1 polymer ?
#
loop_
_entity_poly.entity_id
_entity_poly.type
_entity_poly.pdbx_seq_one_letter_code
_entity_poly.pdbx_strand_id
1 'polypeptide(L)'
;MKGTLLVLTLLVTQDLGIEMAKACPLFYSVFGTLAIGKEFPLNKALRLANATEAEKAAIGKIQDCYNEKGLDAKILDLIVMTTITTSKKCIYEAMDSLKETFHIAPLGR
;
A
#
# COMPACT_ATOMS: atom_id res chain seq x y z
N MET A 1 10.32 20.42 -5.30
CA MET A 1 9.86 19.60 -4.15
C MET A 1 9.19 18.35 -4.73
N LYS A 2 9.83 17.18 -4.68
CA LYS A 2 9.34 15.93 -5.31
C LYS A 2 9.22 14.75 -4.32
N GLY A 3 9.56 14.95 -3.04
CA GLY A 3 9.69 13.89 -2.04
C GLY A 3 8.55 13.74 -1.05
N THR A 4 7.43 14.44 -1.26
CA THR A 4 6.21 14.24 -0.47
C THR A 4 5.28 13.21 -1.12
N LEU A 5 5.55 12.80 -2.37
CA LEU A 5 4.59 12.12 -3.21
C LEU A 5 4.27 10.70 -2.75
N LEU A 6 5.20 9.96 -2.16
CA LEU A 6 4.99 8.53 -1.89
C LEU A 6 4.20 8.31 -0.60
N VAL A 7 4.55 9.05 0.45
CA VAL A 7 3.78 9.09 1.70
C VAL A 7 2.38 9.66 1.46
N LEU A 8 2.21 10.69 0.63
CA LEU A 8 0.89 11.19 0.22
C LEU A 8 0.14 10.21 -0.70
N THR A 9 0.79 9.54 -1.66
CA THR A 9 0.13 8.53 -2.52
C THR A 9 -0.36 7.33 -1.72
N LEU A 10 0.35 6.94 -0.65
CA LEU A 10 -0.05 5.84 0.22
C LEU A 10 -1.05 6.24 1.32
N LEU A 11 -0.96 7.46 1.88
CA LEU A 11 -1.84 7.93 2.96
C LEU A 11 -3.07 8.71 2.47
N VAL A 12 -3.06 9.21 1.24
CA VAL A 12 -4.05 10.17 0.73
C VAL A 12 -4.59 9.69 -0.62
N THR A 13 -5.22 8.53 -0.61
CA THR A 13 -6.01 8.06 -1.75
C THR A 13 -7.42 8.62 -1.74
N GLN A 14 -7.97 8.97 -0.56
CA GLN A 14 -9.32 9.54 -0.46
C GLN A 14 -9.41 11.03 -0.84
N ASP A 15 -8.43 11.88 -0.48
CA ASP A 15 -8.54 13.34 -0.74
C ASP A 15 -7.91 13.82 -2.06
N LEU A 16 -7.04 13.05 -2.72
CA LEU A 16 -6.27 13.52 -3.89
C LEU A 16 -6.79 13.04 -5.26
N GLY A 17 -7.87 12.25 -5.31
CA GLY A 17 -8.40 11.72 -6.58
C GLY A 17 -7.41 10.83 -7.33
N ILE A 18 -6.45 10.22 -6.64
CA ILE A 18 -5.49 9.27 -7.21
C ILE A 18 -6.24 8.00 -7.58
N GLU A 19 -6.00 7.50 -8.79
CA GLU A 19 -6.58 6.27 -9.31
C GLU A 19 -6.31 5.09 -8.35
N MET A 20 -7.31 4.76 -7.53
CA MET A 20 -7.29 3.69 -6.53
C MET A 20 -6.82 2.36 -7.13
N ALA A 21 -7.16 2.13 -8.40
CA ALA A 21 -6.76 0.95 -9.17
C ALA A 21 -5.23 0.80 -9.29
N LYS A 22 -4.47 1.90 -9.18
CA LYS A 22 -3.01 1.90 -9.26
C LYS A 22 -2.34 2.02 -7.89
N ALA A 23 -2.93 2.78 -6.97
CA ALA A 23 -2.37 3.01 -5.64
C ALA A 23 -2.43 1.77 -4.73
N CYS A 24 -3.58 1.06 -4.72
CA CYS A 24 -3.76 -0.13 -3.87
C CYS A 24 -2.77 -1.26 -4.23
N PRO A 25 -2.61 -1.67 -5.50
CA PRO A 25 -1.62 -2.69 -5.86
C PRO A 25 -0.19 -2.30 -5.50
N LEU A 26 0.16 -1.01 -5.62
CA LEU A 26 1.48 -0.51 -5.28
C LEU A 26 1.73 -0.55 -3.77
N PHE A 27 0.74 -0.19 -2.95
CA PHE A 27 0.81 -0.33 -1.50
C PHE A 27 1.07 -1.77 -1.08
N TYR A 28 0.26 -2.72 -1.56
CA TYR A 28 0.43 -4.13 -1.21
C TYR A 28 1.75 -4.71 -1.74
N SER A 29 2.25 -4.22 -2.87
CA SER A 29 3.58 -4.58 -3.36
C SER A 29 4.69 -4.13 -2.40
N VAL A 30 4.68 -2.86 -1.96
CA VAL A 30 5.68 -2.35 -1.00
C VAL A 30 5.57 -3.11 0.32
N PHE A 31 4.37 -3.29 0.86
CA PHE A 31 4.13 -4.06 2.09
C PHE A 31 4.65 -5.50 1.97
N GLY A 32 4.35 -6.19 0.86
CA GLY A 32 4.87 -7.54 0.61
C GLY A 32 6.40 -7.60 0.63
N THR A 33 7.07 -6.59 0.06
CA THR A 33 8.54 -6.53 0.09
C THR A 33 9.13 -6.22 1.45
N LEU A 34 8.42 -5.48 2.32
CA LEU A 34 8.79 -5.32 3.73
C LEU A 34 8.79 -6.67 4.44
N ALA A 35 7.72 -7.46 4.26
CA ALA A 35 7.63 -8.80 4.84
C ALA A 35 8.73 -9.75 4.31
N ILE A 36 9.06 -9.70 3.02
CA ILE A 36 10.20 -10.47 2.45
C ILE A 36 11.51 -10.14 3.17
N GLY A 37 11.71 -8.89 3.58
CA GLY A 37 12.87 -8.51 4.40
C GLY A 37 14.19 -8.39 3.63
N LYS A 38 14.14 -8.23 2.30
CA LYS A 38 15.31 -8.05 1.45
C LYS A 38 15.31 -6.65 0.84
N GLU A 39 16.47 -6.02 0.83
CA GLU A 39 16.64 -4.64 0.36
C GLU A 39 16.35 -4.51 -1.15
N PHE A 40 16.85 -5.43 -1.97
CA PHE A 40 16.68 -5.39 -3.42
C PHE A 40 15.21 -5.35 -3.89
N PRO A 41 14.32 -6.28 -3.46
CA PRO A 41 12.91 -6.23 -3.85
C PRO A 41 12.21 -4.98 -3.29
N LEU A 42 12.56 -4.52 -2.09
CA LEU A 42 12.01 -3.28 -1.52
C LEU A 42 12.37 -2.07 -2.36
N ASN A 43 13.66 -1.88 -2.68
CA ASN A 43 14.12 -0.79 -3.53
C ASN A 43 13.49 -0.81 -4.92
N LYS A 44 13.24 -2.00 -5.48
CA LYS A 44 12.52 -2.15 -6.75
C LYS A 44 11.07 -1.67 -6.64
N ALA A 45 10.34 -2.05 -5.59
CA ALA A 45 8.96 -1.61 -5.37
C ALA A 45 8.88 -0.09 -5.12
N LEU A 46 9.79 0.46 -4.31
CA LEU A 46 9.88 1.89 -4.04
C LEU A 46 10.23 2.71 -5.28
N ARG A 47 11.04 2.16 -6.18
CA ARG A 47 11.32 2.81 -7.48
C ARG A 47 10.07 2.91 -8.36
N LEU A 48 9.20 1.89 -8.36
CA LEU A 48 7.92 1.95 -9.09
C LEU A 48 7.00 3.05 -8.54
N ALA A 49 7.16 3.37 -7.26
CA ALA A 49 6.45 4.44 -6.59
C ALA A 49 7.16 5.80 -6.69
N ASN A 50 8.25 5.92 -7.47
CA ASN A 50 9.08 7.13 -7.59
C ASN A 50 9.63 7.65 -6.25
N ALA A 51 10.03 6.74 -5.35
CA ALA A 51 10.59 7.10 -4.05
C ALA A 51 11.88 7.91 -4.16
N THR A 52 11.98 8.94 -3.34
CA THR A 52 13.23 9.64 -3.05
C THR A 52 14.15 8.78 -2.20
N GLU A 53 15.44 9.12 -2.21
CA GLU A 53 16.43 8.42 -1.37
C GLU A 53 16.11 8.54 0.13
N ALA A 54 15.53 9.66 0.56
CA ALA A 54 15.08 9.83 1.94
C ALA A 54 13.92 8.88 2.30
N GLU A 55 12.94 8.71 1.39
CA GLU A 55 11.83 7.78 1.58
C GLU A 55 12.33 6.32 1.57
N LYS A 56 13.26 5.98 0.68
CA LYS A 56 13.90 4.65 0.67
C LYS A 56 14.61 4.36 1.99
N ALA A 57 15.38 5.32 2.50
CA ALA A 57 16.07 5.16 3.78
C ALA A 57 15.09 5.01 4.95
N ALA A 58 13.98 5.77 4.95
CA ALA A 58 12.96 5.66 5.99
C ALA A 58 12.25 4.30 5.96
N ILE A 59 11.85 3.84 4.78
CA ILE A 59 11.15 2.55 4.61
C ILE A 59 12.11 1.38 4.82
N GLY A 60 13.39 1.53 4.48
CA GLY A 60 14.45 0.56 4.80
C GLY A 60 14.54 0.29 6.29
N LYS A 61 14.48 1.33 7.14
CA LYS A 61 14.45 1.16 8.60
C LYS A 61 13.24 0.36 9.10
N ILE A 62 12.09 0.49 8.43
CA ILE A 62 10.91 -0.33 8.74
C ILE A 62 11.21 -1.80 8.41
N GLN A 63 11.84 -2.07 7.27
CA GLN A 63 12.25 -3.42 6.90
C GLN A 63 13.27 -4.01 7.90
N ASP A 64 14.19 -3.19 8.41
CA ASP A 64 15.13 -3.60 9.45
C ASP A 64 14.38 -4.03 10.72
N CYS A 65 13.38 -3.27 11.18
CA CYS A 65 12.52 -3.67 12.30
C CYS A 65 11.83 -5.02 12.08
N TYR A 66 11.30 -5.27 10.86
CA TYR A 66 10.70 -6.55 10.50
C TYR A 66 11.72 -7.70 10.54
N ASN A 67 12.96 -7.44 10.14
CA ASN A 67 14.04 -8.42 10.14
C ASN A 67 14.56 -8.72 11.55
N GLU A 68 14.69 -7.70 12.40
CA GLU A 68 15.10 -7.83 13.81
C GLU A 68 14.11 -8.64 14.64
N LYS A 69 12.80 -8.43 14.40
CA LYS A 69 11.74 -9.18 15.11
C LYS A 69 11.57 -10.61 14.59
N GLY A 70 12.01 -10.90 13.38
CA GLY A 70 11.93 -12.23 12.80
C GLY A 70 10.54 -12.62 12.29
N LEU A 71 10.40 -13.89 11.90
CA LEU A 71 9.28 -14.41 11.11
C LEU A 71 7.90 -14.21 11.76
N ASP A 72 7.81 -14.36 13.08
CA ASP A 72 6.54 -14.29 13.81
C ASP A 72 5.88 -12.92 13.69
N ALA A 73 6.66 -11.84 13.79
CA ALA A 73 6.14 -10.48 13.62
C ALA A 73 5.66 -10.24 12.18
N LYS A 74 6.37 -10.79 11.20
CA LYS A 74 5.98 -10.70 9.78
C LYS A 74 4.65 -11.40 9.52
N ILE A 75 4.45 -12.57 10.11
CA ILE A 75 3.20 -13.34 9.99
C ILE A 75 2.05 -12.62 10.68
N LEU A 76 2.26 -12.10 11.90
CA LEU A 76 1.24 -11.34 12.62
C LEU A 76 0.78 -10.13 11.81
N ASP A 77 1.72 -9.36 11.25
CA ASP A 77 1.38 -8.20 10.43
C ASP A 77 0.69 -8.57 9.11
N LEU A 78 1.06 -9.71 8.50
CA LEU A 78 0.35 -10.25 7.34
C LEU A 78 -1.10 -10.62 7.69
N ILE A 79 -1.34 -11.24 8.84
CA ILE A 79 -2.69 -11.57 9.32
C ILE A 79 -3.50 -10.29 9.56
N VAL A 80 -2.92 -9.31 10.25
CA VAL A 80 -3.56 -8.02 10.52
C VAL A 80 -3.93 -7.32 9.20
N MET A 81 -2.98 -7.21 8.27
CA MET A 81 -3.20 -6.58 6.98
C MET A 81 -4.32 -7.29 6.20
N THR A 82 -4.29 -8.62 6.11
CA THR A 82 -5.31 -9.41 5.42
C THR A 82 -6.69 -9.21 6.05
N THR A 83 -6.77 -9.19 7.38
CA THR A 83 -8.02 -9.00 8.12
C THR A 83 -8.63 -7.62 7.87
N ILE A 84 -7.80 -6.58 7.84
CA ILE A 84 -8.25 -5.21 7.55
C ILE A 84 -8.73 -5.11 6.10
N THR A 85 -7.90 -5.55 5.14
CA THR A 85 -8.19 -5.50 3.70
C THR A 85 -9.47 -6.25 3.33
N THR A 86 -9.73 -7.39 3.98
CA THR A 86 -10.93 -8.22 3.72
C THR A 86 -12.12 -7.88 4.62
N SER A 87 -11.99 -6.86 5.46
CA SER A 87 -13.11 -6.38 6.28
C SER A 87 -14.26 -5.90 5.41
N LYS A 88 -15.49 -6.09 5.87
CA LYS A 88 -16.70 -5.63 5.17
C LYS A 88 -16.58 -4.15 4.77
N LYS A 89 -16.07 -3.33 5.69
CA LYS A 89 -15.88 -1.89 5.47
C LYS A 89 -14.96 -1.59 4.28
N CYS A 90 -13.75 -2.17 4.25
CA CYS A 90 -12.82 -1.94 3.14
C CYS A 90 -13.35 -2.47 1.81
N ILE A 91 -14.05 -3.61 1.81
CA ILE A 91 -14.67 -4.15 0.59
C ILE A 91 -15.77 -3.21 0.09
N TYR A 92 -16.65 -2.72 0.96
CA TYR A 92 -17.71 -1.79 0.56
C TYR A 92 -17.14 -0.49 0.00
N GLU A 93 -16.15 0.12 0.67
CA GLU A 93 -15.50 1.34 0.20
C GLU A 93 -14.76 1.14 -1.14
N ALA A 94 -14.10 -0.01 -1.33
CA ALA A 94 -13.46 -0.35 -2.60
C ALA A 94 -14.49 -0.54 -3.72
N MET A 95 -15.61 -1.21 -3.45
CA MET A 95 -16.70 -1.38 -4.42
C MET A 95 -17.34 -0.06 -4.80
N ASP A 96 -17.54 0.84 -3.83
CA ASP A 96 -18.11 2.17 -4.06
C ASP A 96 -17.18 3.03 -4.92
N SER A 97 -15.88 3.03 -4.59
CA SER A 97 -14.84 3.71 -5.37
C SER A 97 -14.75 3.22 -6.81
N LEU A 98 -14.94 1.91 -7.04
CA LEU A 98 -14.97 1.32 -8.38
C LEU A 98 -16.21 1.76 -9.17
N LYS A 99 -17.39 1.82 -8.54
CA LYS A 99 -18.62 2.28 -9.21
C LYS A 99 -18.50 3.70 -9.72
N GLU A 100 -17.94 4.60 -8.91
CA GLU A 100 -17.67 6.00 -9.28
C GLU A 100 -16.66 6.09 -10.43
N THR A 101 -15.58 5.31 -10.37
CA THR A 101 -14.51 5.31 -11.40
C THR A 101 -14.99 4.83 -12.77
N PHE A 102 -15.91 3.85 -12.81
CA PHE A 102 -16.40 3.26 -14.06
C PHE A 102 -17.70 3.89 -14.59
N HIS A 103 -18.24 4.94 -13.96
CA HIS A 103 -19.54 5.56 -14.31
C HIS A 103 -20.64 4.51 -14.56
N ILE A 104 -20.63 3.42 -13.82
CA ILE A 104 -21.64 2.37 -13.98
C ILE A 104 -22.90 2.85 -13.26
N ALA A 105 -23.88 3.32 -14.03
CA ALA A 105 -25.22 3.64 -13.53
C ALA A 105 -25.73 2.47 -12.67
N PRO A 106 -26.47 2.74 -11.58
CA PRO A 106 -26.93 1.69 -10.68
C PRO A 106 -27.76 0.68 -11.48
N LEU A 107 -27.32 -0.56 -11.50
CA LEU A 107 -28.11 -1.69 -11.97
C LEU A 107 -29.31 -1.86 -11.05
N GLY A 108 -30.45 -1.30 -11.48
CA GLY A 108 -31.80 -1.73 -11.15
C GLY A 108 -32.27 -1.56 -9.70
N ARG A 109 -33.22 -0.64 -9.51
CA ARG A 109 -34.43 -0.94 -8.73
C ARG A 109 -35.61 -0.79 -9.67
#